data_AF-A0A388NWH1-F1
#
_entry.id   AF-A0A388NWH1-F1
#
_cell.length_a   1.000
_cell.length_b   1.000
_cell.length_c   1.000
_cell.angle_alpha   90.00
_cell.angle_beta   90.00
_cell.angle_gamma   90.00
#
_symmetry.space_group_name_H-M   'P 1'
#
loop_
_entity.id
_entity.type
_entity.pdbx_description
1 polymer ?
#
loop_
_entity_poly.entity_id
_entity_poly.type
_entity_poly.pdbx_seq_one_letter_code
_entity_poly.pdbx_strand_id
1 'polypeptide(L)'
;MEIHDTRKEQFMRIVELLKAHFWIAHLHGNTSDRCTEAGMPLYLEMTFVNKRFSPGSGIRKNLPIDGLDFPVRPGEAPYEFVFNNA
;
A
#
# COMPACT_ATOMS: atom_id res chain seq x y z
N MET A 1 -0.42 -12.96 0.65
CA MET A 1 -0.98 -13.18 -0.69
C MET A 1 -0.24 -12.24 -1.61
N GLU A 2 0.31 -12.76 -2.70
CA GLU A 2 0.97 -11.95 -3.72
C GLU A 2 0.16 -12.03 -5.00
N ILE A 3 0.08 -10.92 -5.73
CA ILE A 3 -0.61 -10.85 -7.02
C ILE A 3 0.38 -10.25 -8.01
N HIS A 4 0.72 -11.01 -9.05
CA HIS A 4 1.68 -10.60 -10.08
C HIS A 4 0.95 -10.31 -11.39
N ASP A 5 1.61 -9.55 -12.28
CA ASP A 5 1.16 -9.26 -13.65
C ASP A 5 -0.31 -8.81 -13.77
N THR A 6 -0.79 -8.11 -12.75
CA THR A 6 -2.20 -7.76 -12.62
C THR A 6 -2.50 -6.49 -13.38
N ARG A 7 -3.52 -6.51 -14.23
CA ARG A 7 -4.03 -5.27 -14.85
C ARG A 7 -4.68 -4.39 -13.79
N LYS A 8 -4.59 -3.08 -13.97
CA LYS A 8 -5.13 -2.09 -13.02
C LYS A 8 -6.58 -2.39 -12.62
N GLU A 9 -7.44 -2.74 -13.58
CA GLU A 9 -8.86 -3.00 -13.35
C GLU A 9 -9.08 -4.24 -12.47
N GLN A 10 -8.29 -5.28 -12.70
CA GLN A 10 -8.33 -6.51 -11.91
C GLN A 10 -7.83 -6.26 -10.49
N PHE A 11 -6.73 -5.51 -10.34
CA PHE A 11 -6.21 -5.11 -9.04
C PHE A 11 -7.26 -4.31 -8.25
N MET A 12 -7.85 -3.29 -8.86
CA MET A 12 -8.91 -2.48 -8.23
C MET A 12 -10.12 -3.33 -7.83
N ARG A 13 -10.52 -4.30 -8.68
CA ARG A 13 -11.62 -5.21 -8.35
C ARG A 13 -11.31 -6.08 -7.13
N ILE A 14 -10.10 -6.61 -7.03
CA ILE A 14 -9.67 -7.44 -5.89
C ILE A 14 -9.63 -6.60 -4.62
N VAL A 15 -9.06 -5.40 -4.67
CA VAL A 15 -9.00 -4.48 -3.52
C VAL A 15 -10.41 -4.13 -3.03
N GLU A 16 -11.37 -3.88 -3.91
CA GLU A 16 -12.76 -3.64 -3.51
C GLU A 16 -13.41 -4.86 -2.83
N LEU A 17 -13.15 -6.08 -3.32
CA LEU A 17 -13.63 -7.30 -2.67
C LEU A 17 -13.03 -7.48 -1.27
N LEU A 18 -11.74 -7.17 -1.10
CA LEU A 18 -11.08 -7.21 0.22
C LEU A 18 -11.67 -6.14 1.16
N LYS A 19 -11.89 -4.92 0.67
CA LYS A 19 -12.48 -3.82 1.45
C LYS A 19 -13.88 -4.12 1.99
N ALA A 20 -14.61 -5.09 1.43
CA ALA A 20 -15.87 -5.54 2.01
C ALA A 20 -15.68 -6.10 3.43
N HIS A 21 -14.60 -6.86 3.66
CA HIS A 21 -14.36 -7.60 4.92
C HIS A 21 -13.19 -7.06 5.76
N PHE A 22 -12.34 -6.23 5.18
CA PHE A 22 -11.13 -5.73 5.80
C PHE A 22 -11.01 -4.20 5.69
N TRP A 23 -10.35 -3.59 6.66
CA TRP A 23 -9.81 -2.24 6.55
C TRP A 23 -8.41 -2.31 5.96
N ILE A 24 -8.04 -1.34 5.11
CA ILE A 24 -6.64 -1.11 4.76
C ILE A 24 -6.02 -0.36 5.94
N ALA A 25 -5.10 -1.02 6.65
CA ALA A 25 -4.44 -0.45 7.82
C ALA A 25 -3.15 0.28 7.46
N HIS A 26 -2.50 -0.15 6.38
CA HIS A 26 -1.22 0.41 5.95
C HIS A 26 -0.97 0.08 4.48
N LEU A 27 -0.24 0.99 3.83
CA LEU A 27 0.21 0.91 2.45
C LEU A 27 1.71 1.22 2.45
N HIS A 28 2.50 0.45 1.72
CA HIS A 28 3.91 0.72 1.54
C HIS A 28 4.30 0.54 0.07
N GLY A 29 4.83 1.60 -0.51
CA GLY A 29 5.44 1.54 -1.84
C GLY A 29 6.81 0.94 -1.68
N ASN A 30 6.97 -0.30 -2.11
CA ASN A 30 8.23 -0.99 -1.95
C ASN A 30 9.21 -0.50 -3.03
N THR A 31 10.38 -0.02 -2.58
CA THR A 31 11.41 0.55 -3.47
C THR A 31 12.09 -0.58 -4.23
N SER A 32 12.09 -0.53 -5.55
CA SER A 32 12.89 -1.44 -6.38
C SER A 32 13.82 -0.64 -7.27
N ASP A 33 14.69 -1.32 -8.03
CA ASP A 33 15.51 -0.69 -9.07
C ASP A 33 14.67 -0.14 -10.24
N ARG A 34 13.35 -0.30 -10.18
CA ARG A 34 12.39 0.08 -11.19
C ARG A 34 11.21 0.82 -10.58
N CYS A 35 10.73 1.80 -11.33
CA CYS A 35 9.47 2.51 -11.10
C CYS A 35 8.71 2.58 -12.43
N THR A 36 7.43 2.93 -12.37
CA THR A 36 6.68 3.26 -13.60
C THR A 36 7.26 4.53 -14.23
N GLU A 37 6.94 4.80 -15.49
CA GLU A 37 7.34 6.05 -16.17
C GLU A 37 6.85 7.31 -15.42
N ALA A 38 5.78 7.19 -14.64
CA ALA A 38 5.23 8.26 -13.79
C ALA A 38 5.90 8.34 -12.40
N GLY A 39 6.97 7.58 -12.15
CA GLY A 39 7.70 7.56 -10.89
C GLY A 39 7.03 6.78 -9.76
N MET A 40 6.02 5.96 -10.06
CA MET A 40 5.31 5.18 -9.03
C MET A 40 6.04 3.86 -8.72
N PRO A 41 6.00 3.37 -7.46
CA PRO A 41 6.55 2.07 -7.12
C PRO A 41 5.90 0.95 -7.94
N LEU A 42 6.72 0.01 -8.43
CA LEU A 42 6.21 -1.19 -9.12
C LEU A 42 5.59 -2.20 -8.17
N TYR A 43 5.99 -2.17 -6.90
CA TYR A 43 5.53 -3.09 -5.87
C TYR A 43 4.81 -2.32 -4.79
N LEU A 44 3.60 -2.78 -4.47
CA LEU A 44 2.76 -2.18 -3.46
C LEU A 44 2.45 -3.22 -2.40
N GLU A 45 2.90 -2.97 -1.18
CA GLU A 45 2.60 -3.78 -0.02
C GLU A 45 1.39 -3.18 0.70
N MET A 46 0.44 -4.04 1.06
CA MET A 46 -0.82 -3.64 1.66
C MET A 46 -1.11 -4.51 2.89
N THR A 47 -1.31 -3.86 4.04
CA THR A 47 -1.73 -4.56 5.26
C THR A 47 -3.23 -4.36 5.48
N PHE A 48 -3.92 -5.48 5.69
CA PHE A 48 -5.36 -5.53 5.91
C PHE A 48 -5.69 -5.97 7.34
N VAL A 49 -6.66 -5.30 7.97
CA VAL A 49 -7.19 -5.69 9.29
C VAL A 49 -8.64 -6.14 9.13
N ASN A 50 -8.97 -7.32 9.66
CA ASN A 50 -10.33 -7.84 9.56
C ASN A 50 -11.28 -6.97 10.39
N LYS A 51 -12.39 -6.54 9.78
CA LYS A 51 -13.38 -5.66 10.42
C LYS A 51 -14.01 -6.27 11.67
N ARG A 52 -14.02 -7.60 11.78
CA ARG A 52 -14.49 -8.31 12.98
C ARG A 52 -13.69 -7.93 14.23
N PHE A 53 -12.42 -7.57 14.08
CA PHE A 53 -11.51 -7.27 15.20
C PHE A 53 -11.23 -5.78 15.38
N SER A 54 -11.62 -4.93 14.42
CA SER A 54 -11.50 -3.48 14.52
C SER A 54 -12.72 -2.80 13.90
N PRO A 55 -13.59 -2.13 14.68
CA PRO A 55 -14.79 -1.51 14.14
C PRO A 55 -14.52 -0.18 13.39
N GLY A 56 -13.31 0.38 13.49
CA GLY A 56 -12.96 1.66 12.89
C GLY A 56 -12.03 1.54 11.67
N SER A 57 -12.29 2.38 10.66
CA SER A 57 -11.34 2.66 9.59
C SER A 57 -10.43 3.82 10.00
N GLY A 58 -9.12 3.63 9.83
CA GLY A 58 -8.13 4.67 10.05
C GLY A 58 -6.98 4.45 9.09
N ILE A 59 -7.10 5.00 7.87
CA ILE A 59 -5.95 5.09 6.98
C ILE A 59 -5.04 6.18 7.54
N ARG A 60 -3.77 5.86 7.78
CA ARG A 60 -2.78 6.84 8.19
C ARG A 60 -2.60 7.86 7.07
N LYS A 61 -2.58 9.14 7.44
CA LYS A 61 -2.51 10.26 6.49
C LYS A 61 -1.15 10.38 5.80
N ASN A 62 -0.10 9.98 6.53
CA ASN A 62 1.28 10.08 6.09
C ASN A 62 1.90 8.69 6.12
N LEU A 63 2.60 8.37 5.04
CA LEU A 63 3.46 7.20 4.87
C LEU A 63 4.78 7.71 4.27
N PRO A 64 5.92 7.07 4.54
CA PRO A 64 6.11 5.79 5.25
C PRO A 64 5.96 5.89 6.78
N ILE A 65 5.92 4.75 7.47
CA ILE A 65 5.99 4.66 8.93
C ILE A 65 7.45 4.48 9.37
N ASP A 66 7.96 5.47 10.12
CA ASP A 66 9.30 5.43 10.70
C ASP A 66 9.52 4.17 11.55
N GLY A 67 10.59 3.44 11.26
CA GLY A 67 10.97 2.23 11.98
C GLY A 67 10.19 0.96 11.58
N LEU A 68 9.26 1.06 10.63
CA LEU A 68 8.53 -0.09 10.07
C LEU A 68 8.79 -0.23 8.57
N ASP A 69 8.66 0.87 7.84
CA ASP A 69 8.81 0.89 6.40
C ASP A 69 10.25 1.22 6.04
N PHE A 70 10.89 0.29 5.33
CA PHE A 70 12.27 0.43 4.90
C PHE A 70 12.38 0.24 3.39
N PRO A 71 13.27 0.98 2.72
CA PRO A 71 13.60 0.68 1.33
C PRO A 71 14.28 -0.70 1.24
N VAL A 72 14.12 -1.37 0.11
CA VAL A 72 14.84 -2.63 -0.20
C VAL A 72 16.35 -2.44 -0.16
N ARG A 73 16.82 -1.27 -0.58
CA ARG A 73 18.25 -0.95 -0.64
C ARG A 73 18.63 0.00 0.50
N PRO A 74 19.63 -0.38 1.32
CA PRO A 74 20.18 0.53 2.32
C PRO A 74 20.66 1.84 1.69
N GLY A 75 20.20 2.97 2.22
CA GLY A 75 20.58 4.31 1.76
C GLY A 75 19.65 4.96 0.73
N GLU A 76 18.63 4.27 0.24
CA GLU A 76 17.57 4.89 -0.57
C GLU A 76 16.51 5.55 0.32
N ALA A 77 15.76 6.52 -0.23
CA ALA A 77 14.61 7.10 0.46
C ALA A 77 13.36 6.24 0.19
N PRO A 78 12.54 5.94 1.20
CA PRO A 78 11.25 5.29 1.00
C PRO A 78 10.29 6.17 0.18
N TYR A 79 9.31 5.56 -0.49
CA TYR A 79 8.24 6.31 -1.17
C TYR A 79 7.29 6.95 -0.16
N GLU A 80 7.09 8.26 -0.29
CA GLU A 80 6.14 9.02 0.51
C GLU A 80 4.76 9.05 -0.15
N PHE A 81 3.72 8.80 0.65
CA PHE A 81 2.33 8.97 0.22
C PHE A 81 1.63 9.96 1.14
N VAL A 82 0.97 10.95 0.51
CA VAL A 82 0.11 11.90 1.19
C VAL A 82 -1.30 11.72 0.65
N PHE A 83 -2.23 11.32 1.51
CA PHE A 83 -3.63 11.20 1.14
C PHE A 83 -4.35 12.51 1.45
N ASN A 84 -4.87 13.15 0.40
CA ASN A 84 -5.76 14.29 0.56
C ASN A 84 -7.09 13.81 1.14
N ASN A 85 -7.59 14.48 2.18
CA ASN A 85 -8.97 14.26 2.64
C ASN A 85 -9.87 14.95 1.60
N ALA A 86 -10.45 14.17 0.69
CA ALA A 86 -11.55 14.61 -0.15
C ALA A 86 -12.88 14.41 0.59
#